data_AF-A0A059DE08-F1
#
_entry.id   AF-A0A059DE08-F1
#
_cell.length_a   1.000
_cell.length_b   1.000
_cell.length_c   1.000
_cell.angle_alpha   90.00
_cell.angle_beta   90.00
_cell.angle_gamma   90.00
#
_symmetry.space_group_name_H-M   'P 1'
#
loop_
_entity.id
_entity.type
_entity.pdbx_description
1 polymer ?
#
loop_
_entity_poly.entity_id
_entity_poly.type
_entity_poly.pdbx_seq_one_letter_code
_entity_poly.pdbx_strand_id
1 'polypeptide(L)'
;MHQCFACGELGSSDRALGAEVFPCISATCGHFYHPKCVSKLIHRGDESQAQKLQEKIAAGESFTCPVHKCLICRQGEDKEIHELQFAVCRRCPKAYHRKCLPVYVLVICHISHASSKDMLVKI
;
A
#
# COMPACT_ATOMS: atom_id res chain seq x y z
N MET A 1 15.88 -10.07 6.74
CA MET A 1 14.89 -10.17 5.64
C MET A 1 13.54 -9.71 6.16
N HIS A 2 12.83 -8.89 5.40
CA HIS A 2 11.48 -8.44 5.73
C HIS A 2 10.52 -8.73 4.59
N GLN A 3 9.25 -8.97 4.92
CA GLN A 3 8.20 -9.24 3.94
C GLN A 3 7.62 -7.93 3.39
N CYS A 4 7.54 -7.82 2.07
CA CYS A 4 6.79 -6.75 1.43
C CYS A 4 5.28 -6.95 1.69
N PHE A 5 4.64 -6.02 2.40
CA PHE A 5 3.23 -6.13 2.76
C PHE A 5 2.27 -6.05 1.55
N ALA A 6 2.77 -5.60 0.38
CA ALA A 6 2.00 -5.54 -0.86
C ALA A 6 1.98 -6.86 -1.64
N CYS A 7 3.14 -7.48 -1.86
CA CYS A 7 3.26 -8.69 -2.68
C CYS A 7 3.51 -9.98 -1.88
N GLY A 8 3.86 -9.90 -0.59
CA GLY A 8 4.14 -11.07 0.24
C GLY A 8 5.53 -11.69 0.06
N GLU A 9 6.32 -11.24 -0.92
CA GLU A 9 7.69 -11.69 -1.13
C GLU A 9 8.65 -11.05 -0.10
N LEU A 10 9.74 -11.76 0.19
CA LEU A 10 10.80 -11.29 1.10
C LEU A 10 11.83 -10.44 0.34
N GLY A 11 12.40 -9.44 1.02
CA GLY A 11 13.57 -8.71 0.54
C GLY A 11 14.49 -8.32 1.69
N SER A 12 15.74 -7.99 1.34
CA SER A 12 16.70 -7.41 2.29
C SER A 12 16.26 -5.99 2.66
N SER A 13 16.36 -5.63 3.93
CA SER A 13 16.23 -4.24 4.38
C SER A 13 17.56 -3.65 4.86
N ASP A 14 18.64 -4.41 4.67
CA ASP A 14 19.97 -3.96 5.07
C ASP A 14 20.50 -2.99 4.01
N ARG A 15 20.76 -1.76 4.44
CA ARG A 15 21.28 -0.70 3.55
C ARG A 15 22.71 -0.99 3.08
N ALA A 16 23.51 -1.71 3.87
CA ALA A 16 24.89 -2.06 3.50
C ALA A 16 24.95 -3.11 2.38
N LEU A 17 23.91 -3.94 2.26
CA LEU A 17 23.82 -5.03 1.27
C LEU A 17 22.94 -4.69 0.06
N GLY A 18 22.48 -3.44 -0.05
CA GLY A 18 21.48 -3.04 -1.03
C GLY A 18 20.08 -3.43 -0.58
N ALA A 19 19.37 -2.49 0.04
CA ALA A 19 18.02 -2.73 0.54
C ALA A 19 17.03 -2.90 -0.64
N GLU A 20 16.26 -3.99 -0.61
CA GLU A 20 15.20 -4.30 -1.56
C GLU A 20 13.83 -3.87 -1.03
N VAL A 21 13.64 -3.90 0.30
CA VAL A 21 12.42 -3.45 0.98
C VAL A 21 12.70 -2.34 1.98
N PHE A 22 11.78 -1.38 2.04
CA PHE A 22 11.91 -0.17 2.84
C PHE A 22 10.73 -0.04 3.81
N PRO A 23 10.96 0.39 5.05
CA PRO A 23 9.90 0.57 6.03
C PRO A 23 9.07 1.83 5.76
N CYS A 24 7.79 1.79 6.11
CA CYS A 24 6.98 2.99 6.26
C CYS A 24 7.60 3.92 7.34
N ILE A 25 7.59 5.23 7.11
CA ILE A 25 8.14 6.22 8.05
C ILE A 25 7.32 6.37 9.35
N SER A 26 6.06 5.94 9.34
CA SER A 26 5.22 6.02 10.54
C SER A 26 5.75 5.06 11.62
N ALA A 27 6.14 5.63 12.77
CA ALA A 27 6.83 4.92 13.84
C ALA A 27 6.09 3.67 14.35
N THR A 28 4.77 3.64 14.26
CA THR A 28 3.94 2.53 14.76
C THR A 28 3.42 1.61 13.66
N CYS A 29 3.84 1.80 12.41
CA CYS A 29 3.31 1.04 11.26
C CYS A 29 4.00 -0.32 11.09
N GLY A 30 5.33 -0.35 11.10
CA GLY A 30 6.13 -1.58 11.01
C GLY A 30 6.06 -2.32 9.67
N HIS A 31 5.32 -1.83 8.67
CA HIS A 31 5.24 -2.47 7.36
C HIS A 31 6.41 -2.10 6.44
N PHE A 32 6.90 -3.10 5.71
CA PHE A 32 7.94 -2.97 4.69
C PHE A 32 7.36 -3.16 3.28
N TYR A 33 7.97 -2.52 2.30
CA TYR A 33 7.54 -2.59 0.91
C TYR A 33 8.73 -2.57 -0.05
N HIS A 34 8.61 -3.31 -1.16
CA HIS A 34 9.41 -3.04 -2.34
C HIS A 34 9.04 -1.66 -2.91
N PRO A 35 10.01 -0.83 -3.34
CA PRO A 35 9.76 0.48 -3.92
C PRO A 35 8.73 0.44 -5.06
N LYS A 36 8.90 -0.50 -6.00
CA LYS A 36 7.98 -0.69 -7.14
C LYS A 36 6.56 -1.02 -6.69
N CYS A 37 6.40 -1.86 -5.67
CA CYS A 37 5.09 -2.27 -5.18
C CYS A 37 4.34 -1.11 -4.53
N VAL A 38 4.98 -0.39 -3.62
CA VAL A 38 4.31 0.70 -2.91
C VAL A 38 4.02 1.90 -3.79
N SER A 39 4.93 2.24 -4.72
CA SER A 39 4.71 3.38 -5.60
C SER A 39 3.51 3.19 -6.52
N LYS A 40 3.33 1.97 -7.06
CA LYS A 40 2.13 1.61 -7.84
C LYS A 40 0.84 1.62 -7.01
N LEU A 41 0.93 1.37 -5.70
CA LEU A 41 -0.23 1.46 -4.81
C LEU A 41 -0.62 2.90 -4.47
N ILE A 42 0.37 3.79 -4.29
CA ILE A 42 0.16 5.21 -3.96
C ILE A 42 -0.31 5.99 -5.18
N HIS A 43 0.38 5.85 -6.32
CA HIS A 43 0.09 6.58 -7.57
C HIS A 43 -0.59 5.67 -8.60
N ARG A 44 -1.67 4.99 -8.20
CA ARG A 44 -2.46 4.14 -9.12
C ARG A 44 -2.97 4.97 -10.31
N GLY A 45 -2.60 4.56 -11.52
CA GLY A 45 -3.01 5.22 -12.76
C GLY A 45 -2.12 6.39 -13.19
N ASP A 46 -1.08 6.73 -12.41
CA ASP A 46 -0.08 7.73 -12.78
C ASP A 46 1.32 7.08 -12.73
N GLU A 47 1.71 6.46 -13.84
CA GLU A 47 2.99 5.76 -13.95
C GLU A 47 4.19 6.71 -13.79
N SER A 48 4.07 7.99 -14.17
CA SER A 48 5.15 8.97 -14.02
C SER A 48 5.42 9.27 -12.54
N GLN A 49 4.37 9.52 -11.76
CA GLN A 49 4.52 9.73 -10.32
C GLN A 49 4.92 8.45 -9.59
N ALA A 50 4.42 7.29 -10.03
CA ALA A 50 4.84 6.00 -9.49
C ALA A 50 6.34 5.75 -9.72
N GLN A 51 6.86 6.03 -10.91
CA GLN A 51 8.29 5.88 -11.19
C GLN A 51 9.12 6.84 -10.33
N LYS A 52 8.76 8.13 -10.27
CA LYS A 52 9.46 9.11 -9.44
C LYS A 52 9.51 8.68 -7.97
N LEU A 53 8.39 8.22 -7.42
CA LEU A 53 8.36 7.76 -6.03
C LEU A 53 9.19 6.47 -5.83
N GLN A 54 9.18 5.56 -6.81
CA GLN A 54 10.01 4.35 -6.76
C GLN A 54 11.50 4.69 -6.66
N GLU A 55 11.98 5.62 -7.50
CA GLU A 55 13.38 6.07 -7.51
C GLU A 55 13.77 6.73 -6.19
N LYS A 56 12.90 7.60 -5.65
CA LYS A 56 13.10 8.25 -4.35
C LYS A 56 13.24 7.25 -3.19
N ILE A 57 12.34 6.27 -3.12
CA ILE A 57 12.38 5.25 -2.07
C ILE A 57 13.65 4.40 -2.22
N ALA A 58 14.01 4.01 -3.44
CA ALA A 58 15.23 3.25 -3.70
C ALA A 58 16.51 4.03 -3.32
N ALA A 59 16.49 5.37 -3.44
CA ALA A 59 17.54 6.26 -2.96
C ALA A 59 17.53 6.45 -1.43
N GLY A 60 16.57 5.86 -0.72
CA GLY A 60 16.47 5.90 0.74
C GLY A 60 15.59 7.01 1.30
N GLU A 61 14.87 7.76 0.46
CA GLU A 61 13.89 8.75 0.94
C GLU A 61 12.74 8.07 1.70
N SER A 62 12.29 8.72 2.77
CA SER A 62 11.16 8.23 3.57
C SER A 62 9.83 8.33 2.82
N PHE A 63 8.93 7.39 3.08
CA PHE A 63 7.56 7.43 2.53
C PHE A 63 6.54 6.96 3.57
N THR A 64 5.28 7.41 3.41
CA THR A 64 4.14 6.92 4.18
C THR A 64 3.37 5.90 3.34
N CYS A 65 3.19 4.70 3.87
CA CYS A 65 2.54 3.62 3.14
C CYS A 65 1.01 3.77 3.03
N PRO A 66 0.35 3.03 2.12
CA PRO A 66 -1.07 3.19 1.81
C PRO A 66 -2.06 2.92 2.96
N VAL A 67 -1.67 2.23 4.03
CA VAL A 67 -2.60 1.96 5.15
C VAL A 67 -2.95 3.21 5.96
N HIS A 68 -2.23 4.33 5.74
CA HIS A 68 -2.50 5.61 6.39
C HIS A 68 -3.38 6.55 5.57
N LYS A 69 -3.96 6.07 4.46
CA LYS A 69 -4.89 6.84 3.63
C LYS A 69 -6.09 5.98 3.26
N CYS A 70 -7.28 6.57 3.30
CA CYS A 70 -8.47 5.94 2.77
C CYS A 70 -8.31 5.67 1.27
N LEU A 71 -8.55 4.44 0.82
CA LEU A 71 -8.41 4.06 -0.59
C LEU A 71 -9.38 4.82 -1.50
N ILE A 72 -10.53 5.21 -0.97
CA ILE A 72 -11.61 5.87 -1.72
C ILE A 72 -11.36 7.38 -1.81
N CYS A 73 -11.30 8.08 -0.67
CA CYS A 73 -11.21 9.54 -0.65
C CYS A 73 -9.78 10.09 -0.53
N ARG A 74 -8.77 9.21 -0.34
CA ARG A 74 -7.33 9.55 -0.22
C ARG A 74 -6.92 10.40 0.98
N GLN A 75 -7.86 10.68 1.89
CA GLN A 75 -7.60 11.43 3.13
C GLN A 75 -7.06 10.54 4.26
N GLY A 76 -6.41 11.18 5.24
CA GLY A 76 -5.92 10.55 6.46
C GLY A 76 -7.05 10.19 7.45
N GLU A 77 -6.69 9.48 8.50
CA GLU A 77 -7.61 9.18 9.61
C GLU A 77 -7.88 10.43 10.44
N ASP A 78 -9.12 10.60 10.88
CA ASP A 78 -9.46 11.45 12.02
C ASP A 78 -9.95 10.53 13.14
N LYS A 79 -9.22 10.49 14.25
CA LYS A 79 -9.49 9.57 15.36
C LYS A 79 -10.65 10.01 16.23
N GLU A 80 -10.98 11.30 16.21
CA GLU A 80 -12.06 11.87 17.02
C GLU A 80 -13.43 11.65 16.36
N ILE A 81 -13.47 11.49 15.03
CA ILE A 81 -14.71 11.29 14.27
C ILE A 81 -14.84 9.82 13.86
N HIS A 82 -15.77 9.09 14.50
CA HIS A 82 -15.96 7.65 14.27
C HIS A 82 -16.05 7.26 12.79
N GLU A 83 -16.79 8.02 11.97
CA GLU A 83 -16.94 7.76 10.54
C GLU A 83 -15.64 7.90 9.72
N LEU A 84 -14.70 8.71 10.21
CA LEU A 84 -13.37 8.98 9.64
C LEU A 84 -12.26 8.18 10.31
N GLN A 85 -12.59 7.27 11.23
CA GLN A 85 -11.67 6.25 11.69
C GLN A 85 -11.46 5.20 10.60
N PHE A 86 -10.29 4.57 10.57
CA PHE A 86 -9.98 3.57 9.57
C PHE A 86 -10.49 2.16 9.94
N ALA A 87 -11.10 1.51 8.95
CA ALA A 87 -11.17 0.07 8.83
C ALA A 87 -10.00 -0.39 7.94
N VAL A 88 -8.96 -0.97 8.58
CA VAL A 88 -7.73 -1.43 7.90
C VAL A 88 -7.82 -2.93 7.62
N CYS A 89 -7.52 -3.34 6.39
CA CYS A 89 -7.37 -4.76 6.07
C CYS A 89 -6.04 -5.28 6.60
N ARG A 90 -6.07 -6.38 7.37
CA ARG A 90 -4.84 -6.99 7.91
C ARG A 90 -4.09 -7.88 6.92
N ARG A 91 -4.66 -8.14 5.73
CA ARG A 91 -4.09 -9.03 4.70
C ARG A 91 -3.52 -8.29 3.49
N CYS A 92 -3.82 -7.01 3.33
CA CYS A 92 -3.36 -6.22 2.20
C CYS A 92 -3.28 -4.75 2.59
N PRO A 93 -2.51 -3.92 1.87
CA PRO A 93 -2.29 -2.52 2.20
C PRO A 93 -3.47 -1.63 1.76
N LYS A 94 -4.67 -1.93 2.28
CA LYS A 94 -5.90 -1.17 2.03
C LYS A 94 -6.49 -0.71 3.36
N ALA A 95 -6.77 0.58 3.44
CA ALA A 95 -7.52 1.18 4.52
C ALA A 95 -8.71 1.96 3.94
N TYR A 96 -9.81 1.99 4.67
CA TYR A 96 -11.01 2.75 4.33
C TYR A 96 -11.42 3.53 5.56
N HIS A 97 -11.94 4.74 5.40
CA HIS A 97 -12.81 5.29 6.43
C HIS A 97 -14.02 4.37 6.62
N ARG A 98 -14.56 4.27 7.84
CA ARG A 98 -15.77 3.48 8.10
C ARG A 98 -16.92 3.87 7.17
N LYS A 99 -17.12 5.18 6.93
CA LYS A 99 -18.14 5.68 5.97
C LYS A 99 -17.80 5.41 4.51
N CYS A 100 -16.54 5.16 4.18
CA CYS A 100 -16.08 4.87 2.82
C CYS A 100 -15.95 3.37 2.56
N LEU A 101 -16.24 2.52 3.55
CA LEU A 101 -16.21 1.08 3.37
C LEU A 101 -17.33 0.69 2.38
N PRO A 102 -17.02 0.05 1.25
CA PRO A 102 -18.06 -0.28 0.27
C PRO A 102 -19.03 -1.30 0.87
N VAL A 103 -20.33 -1.01 0.82
CA VAL A 103 -21.39 -1.85 1.45
C VAL A 103 -21.63 -3.16 0.68
N TYR A 104 -21.29 -3.22 -0.62
CA TYR A 104 -21.59 -4.34 -1.52
C TYR A 104 -20.40 -5.22 -1.92
N VAL A 105 -19.22 -5.06 -1.30
CA VAL A 105 -18.10 -5.96 -1.61
C VAL A 105 -18.21 -7.22 -0.75
N LEU A 106 -18.49 -8.36 -1.41
CA LEU A 106 -18.00 -9.65 -0.93
C LEU A 106 -16.54 -9.43 -0.54
N VAL A 107 -16.19 -9.69 0.73
CA VAL A 107 -14.85 -9.50 1.30
C VAL A 107 -13.90 -10.55 0.73
N ILE A 108 -13.71 -10.55 -0.58
CA ILE A 108 -12.71 -11.35 -1.24
C ILE A 108 -11.49 -10.46 -1.39
N CYS A 109 -10.70 -10.46 -0.32
CA CYS A 109 -9.28 -10.14 -0.39
C CYS A 109 -8.61 -11.28 -1.19
N HIS A 110 -8.92 -11.39 -2.49
CA HIS A 110 -8.10 -12.20 -3.39
C HIS A 110 -6.73 -11.57 -3.37
N ILE A 111 -5.79 -12.34 -2.84
CA ILE A 111 -4.36 -12.06 -2.87
C ILE A 111 -4.01 -11.94 -4.35
N SER A 112 -4.01 -10.72 -4.91
CA SER A 112 -3.65 -10.52 -6.32
C SER A 112 -2.13 -10.56 -6.42
N HIS A 113 -1.55 -11.76 -6.33
CA HIS A 113 -0.30 -12.06 -7.02
C HIS A 113 -0.65 -12.13 -8.51
N ALA A 114 -0.82 -10.99 -9.18
CA ALA A 114 -0.95 -10.98 -10.63
C ALA A 114 -0.60 -9.60 -11.16
N SER A 115 0.46 -9.57 -11.96
CA SER A 115 0.72 -8.56 -12.97
C SER A 115 -0.58 -8.20 -13.70
N SER A 116 -0.72 -6.92 -14.05
CA SER A 116 -1.69 -6.41 -15.01
C SER A 116 -1.87 -7.38 -16.18
N LYS A 117 -3.01 -8.08 -16.18
CA LYS A 117 -3.77 -8.68 -17.29
C LYS A 117 -4.92 -9.48 -16.64
N ASP A 118 -6.10 -9.40 -17.25
CA ASP A 118 -7.32 -10.15 -16.89
C ASP A 118 -8.21 -9.57 -15.77
N MET A 119 -8.85 -8.44 -16.08
CA MET A 119 -10.23 -8.18 -15.63
C MET A 119 -11.08 -7.77 -16.84
N LEU A 120 -11.37 -8.75 -17.70
CA LEU A 120 -12.40 -8.68 -18.74
C LEU A 120 -13.05 -10.05 -18.89
N VAL A 121 -14.15 -10.26 -18.17
CA VAL A 121 -15.22 -11.25 -18.39
C VAL A 121 -16.42 -10.64 -17.62
N LYS A 122 -17.62 -10.37 -18.13
CA LYS A 122 -18.32 -10.48 -19.42
C LYS A 122 -19.52 -9.51 -19.33
N ILE A 123 -19.89 -8.86 -20.43
CA ILE A 123 -21.26 -8.94 -20.97
C ILE A 123 -21.11 -9.13 -22.47
#